data_AF-A0A2S3ZR44-F1
#
_entry.id   AF-A0A2S3ZR44-F1
#
_cell.length_a   1.000
_cell.length_b   1.000
_cell.length_c   1.000
_cell.angle_alpha   90.00
_cell.angle_beta   90.00
_cell.angle_gamma   90.00
#
_symmetry.space_group_name_H-M   'P 1'
#
loop_
_entity.id
_entity.type
_entity.pdbx_description
1 polymer ?
#
loop_
_entity_poly.entity_id
_entity_poly.type
_entity_poly.pdbx_seq_one_letter_code
_entity_poly.pdbx_strand_id
1 'polypeptide(L)'
;MSPGPWWGFNGVNTLELRNGLFVHSFYVIFHGQVSRNYELRSVTIESRGVRERRGKRWSTLVLTTGGTRRTFTGRPNDSEPFIDALAEALSA
;
A
#
# COMPACT_ATOMS: atom_id res chain seq x y z
N MET A 1 -9.15 -13.90 11.10
CA MET A 1 -8.14 -12.91 10.71
C MET A 1 -8.90 -11.67 10.28
N SER A 2 -8.96 -10.64 11.12
CA SER A 2 -9.51 -9.35 10.69
C SER A 2 -8.55 -8.80 9.63
N PRO A 3 -9.03 -8.42 8.43
CA PRO A 3 -8.17 -7.79 7.43
C PRO A 3 -7.82 -6.41 7.99
N GLY A 4 -6.73 -6.33 8.74
CA GLY A 4 -6.28 -5.09 9.35
C GLY A 4 -5.89 -4.08 8.27
N PRO A 5 -5.66 -2.81 8.65
CA PRO A 5 -5.30 -1.73 7.71
C PRO A 5 -3.85 -1.86 7.22
N TRP A 6 -3.39 -3.07 6.93
CA TRP A 6 -2.01 -3.37 6.57
C TRP A 6 -1.96 -4.27 5.33
N TRP A 7 -1.01 -4.00 4.44
CA TRP A 7 -0.79 -4.74 3.21
C TRP A 7 0.71 -4.99 2.97
N GLY A 8 1.13 -6.26 2.98
CA GLY A 8 2.52 -6.67 2.75
C GLY A 8 2.79 -7.20 1.34
N PHE A 9 3.96 -6.87 0.79
CA PHE A 9 4.50 -7.37 -0.48
C PHE A 9 5.63 -8.37 -0.22
N ASN A 10 5.31 -9.66 -0.10
CA ASN A 10 6.32 -10.73 0.02
C ASN A 10 7.46 -10.44 1.03
N GLY A 11 7.18 -9.71 2.12
CA GLY A 11 8.16 -9.31 3.14
C GLY A 11 9.11 -8.17 2.78
N VAL A 12 9.03 -7.58 1.58
CA VAL A 12 9.95 -6.51 1.14
C VAL A 12 9.39 -5.12 1.36
N ASN A 13 8.08 -4.92 1.13
CA ASN A 13 7.39 -3.68 1.42
C ASN A 13 6.15 -3.99 2.27
N THR A 14 5.77 -3.10 3.18
CA THR A 14 4.54 -3.17 3.98
C THR A 14 3.91 -1.79 4.01
N LEU A 15 2.62 -1.71 3.69
CA LEU A 15 1.80 -0.52 3.83
C LEU A 15 0.92 -0.68 5.05
N GLU A 16 0.72 0.39 5.79
CA GLU A 16 -0.14 0.39 6.97
C GLU A 16 -0.86 1.74 7.07
N LEU A 17 -2.14 1.73 7.44
CA LEU A 17 -2.86 2.92 7.86
C LEU A 17 -2.87 2.97 9.38
N ARG A 18 -2.37 4.09 9.91
CA ARG A 18 -2.49 4.47 11.32
C ARG A 18 -3.31 5.74 11.40
N ASN A 19 -3.76 6.11 12.59
CA ASN A 19 -4.59 7.31 12.81
C ASN A 19 -4.01 8.56 12.11
N GLY A 20 -4.58 8.94 10.96
CA GLY A 20 -4.13 10.08 10.15
C GLY A 20 -2.88 9.87 9.27
N LEU A 21 -2.28 8.67 9.28
CA LEU A 21 -0.99 8.40 8.64
C LEU A 21 -1.04 7.19 7.71
N PHE A 22 -0.39 7.33 6.56
CA PHE A 22 0.03 6.22 5.70
C PHE A 22 1.50 5.90 5.98
N VAL A 23 1.77 4.66 6.41
CA VAL A 23 3.12 4.17 6.71
C VAL A 23 3.55 3.22 5.60
N HIS A 24 4.69 3.52 4.97
CA HIS A 24 5.35 2.64 4.02
C HIS A 24 6.66 2.14 4.61
N SER A 25 6.69 0.87 4.96
CA SER A 25 7.89 0.17 5.41
C SER A 25 8.50 -0.62 4.26
N PHE A 26 9.82 -0.57 4.10
CA PHE A 26 10.53 -1.28 3.04
C PHE A 26 11.91 -1.75 3.49
N TYR A 27 12.39 -2.84 2.91
CA TYR A 27 13.71 -3.38 3.24
C TYR A 27 14.81 -2.68 2.41
N VAL A 28 15.87 -2.24 3.10
CA VAL A 28 17.09 -1.70 2.48
C VAL A 28 18.24 -2.63 2.81
N ILE A 29 18.98 -3.06 1.78
CA ILE A 29 20.14 -3.94 1.94
C ILE A 29 21.13 -3.30 2.93
N PHE A 30 21.59 -4.09 3.91
CA PHE A 30 22.46 -3.69 5.03
C PHE A 30 21.86 -2.75 6.09
N HIS A 31 20.64 -2.25 5.91
CA HIS A 31 19.98 -1.34 6.86
C HIS A 31 18.70 -1.93 7.48
N GLY A 32 18.28 -3.10 7.01
CA GLY A 32 17.08 -3.75 7.51
C GLY A 32 15.80 -3.07 7.02
N GLN A 33 14.74 -3.16 7.82
CA GLN A 33 13.45 -2.55 7.51
C GLN A 33 13.45 -1.07 7.88
N VAL A 34 13.13 -0.21 6.92
CA VAL A 34 13.04 1.24 7.06
C VAL A 34 11.58 1.66 6.87
N SER A 35 11.07 2.55 7.72
CA SER A 35 9.70 3.07 7.64
C SER A 35 9.68 4.53 7.20
N ARG A 36 8.73 4.88 6.33
CA ARG A 36 8.41 6.26 5.97
C ARG A 36 6.94 6.54 6.24
N ASN A 37 6.70 7.62 6.99
CA ASN A 37 5.35 8.05 7.34
C ASN A 37 4.96 9.23 6.45
N TYR A 38 3.72 9.20 6.00
CA TYR A 38 3.10 10.25 5.20
C TYR A 38 1.78 10.62 5.86
N GLU A 39 1.48 11.91 5.97
CA GLU A 39 0.15 12.33 6.36
C GLU A 39 -0.85 11.92 5.26
N LEU A 40 -2.03 11.42 5.63
CA LEU A 40 -3.02 10.97 4.65
C LEU A 40 -3.37 12.06 3.62
N ARG A 41 -3.47 13.33 4.06
CA ARG A 41 -3.70 14.49 3.17
C ARG A 41 -2.63 14.69 2.09
N SER A 42 -1.46 14.07 2.24
CA SER A 42 -0.34 14.13 1.28
C SER A 42 -0.27 12.90 0.37
N VAL A 43 -1.23 11.99 0.47
CA VAL A 43 -1.34 10.74 -0.30
C VAL A 43 -2.50 10.86 -1.28
N THR A 44 -2.22 10.57 -2.55
CA THR A 44 -3.24 10.51 -3.61
C THR A 44 -3.25 9.13 -4.23
N ILE A 45 -4.43 8.53 -4.38
CA ILE A 45 -4.60 7.34 -5.20
C ILE A 45 -4.68 7.78 -6.66
N GLU A 46 -3.63 7.50 -7.43
CA GLU A 46 -3.58 7.79 -8.87
C GLU A 46 -4.35 6.73 -9.67
N SER A 47 -4.18 5.46 -9.31
CA SER A 47 -4.93 4.37 -9.92
C SER A 47 -4.90 3.11 -9.05
N ARG A 48 -5.95 2.29 -9.20
CA ARG A 48 -6.01 0.93 -8.65
C ARG A 48 -6.58 -0.02 -9.69
N GLY A 49 -6.19 -1.29 -9.65
CA GLY A 49 -6.74 -2.29 -10.56
C GLY A 49 -6.22 -3.69 -10.31
N VAL A 50 -6.77 -4.67 -11.02
CA VAL A 50 -6.35 -6.08 -10.94
C VAL A 50 -5.76 -6.49 -12.28
N ARG A 51 -4.62 -7.18 -12.25
CA ARG A 51 -3.94 -7.75 -13.41
C ARG A 51 -3.82 -9.25 -13.24
N GLU A 52 -4.11 -9.98 -14.30
CA GLU A 52 -3.85 -11.41 -14.35
C GLU A 52 -2.51 -11.68 -15.06
N ARG A 53 -1.64 -12.47 -14.42
CA ARG A 53 -0.36 -12.88 -14.99
C ARG A 53 -0.10 -14.33 -14.65
N ARG A 54 0.05 -15.17 -15.69
CA ARG A 54 0.29 -16.63 -15.57
C ARG A 54 -0.76 -17.33 -14.69
N GLY A 55 -2.06 -17.04 -14.92
CA GLY A 55 -3.17 -17.60 -14.15
C GLY A 55 -3.25 -17.12 -12.69
N LYS A 56 -2.47 -16.11 -12.32
CA LYS A 56 -2.49 -15.52 -10.97
C LYS A 56 -2.97 -14.09 -11.05
N ARG A 57 -3.94 -13.74 -10.20
CA ARG A 57 -4.41 -12.35 -10.03
C ARG A 57 -3.48 -11.59 -9.10
N TRP A 58 -3.25 -10.33 -9.44
CA TRP A 58 -2.43 -9.37 -8.72
C TRP A 58 -3.14 -8.03 -8.70
N SER A 59 -3.29 -7.40 -7.54
CA SER A 59 -3.79 -6.03 -7.49
C SER A 59 -2.63 -5.05 -7.59
N THR A 60 -2.85 -3.99 -8.34
CA THR A 60 -1.93 -2.87 -8.52
C THR A 60 -2.54 -1.65 -7.88
N LEU A 61 -1.74 -0.93 -7.09
CA LEU A 61 -2.07 0.38 -6.55
C LEU A 61 -0.96 1.35 -6.95
N VAL A 62 -1.34 2.50 -7.48
CA VAL A 62 -0.43 3.59 -7.79
C VAL A 62 -0.79 4.76 -6.88
N LEU A 63 0.18 5.18 -6.08
CA LEU A 63 0.05 6.30 -5.15
C LEU A 63 1.02 7.41 -5.52
N THR A 64 0.62 8.65 -5.29
CA THR A 64 1.55 9.77 -5.15
C THR A 64 1.69 10.07 -3.67
N THR A 65 2.93 10.02 -3.16
CA THR A 65 3.26 10.28 -1.74
C THR A 65 4.43 11.26 -1.67
N GLY A 66 4.25 12.41 -1.02
CA GLY A 66 5.29 13.45 -0.96
C GLY A 66 5.80 13.88 -2.35
N GLY A 67 4.90 14.02 -3.32
CA GLY A 67 5.22 14.37 -4.71
C GLY A 67 5.86 13.24 -5.53
N THR A 68 6.11 12.06 -4.94
CA THR A 68 6.70 10.92 -5.65
C THR A 68 5.63 9.89 -5.97
N ARG A 69 5.49 9.54 -7.25
CA ARG A 69 4.63 8.46 -7.74
C ARG A 69 5.28 7.10 -7.47
N ARG A 70 4.52 6.16 -6.92
CA ARG A 70 4.95 4.79 -6.60
C ARG A 70 3.89 3.78 -6.97
N THR A 71 4.34 2.62 -7.45
CA THR A 71 3.48 1.50 -7.82
C THR A 71 3.72 0.32 -6.89
N PHE A 72 2.63 -0.28 -6.45
CA PHE A 72 2.56 -1.32 -5.46
C PHE A 72 1.76 -2.50 -6.05
N THR A 73 2.27 -3.73 -5.97
CA THR A 73 1.65 -4.91 -6.61
C THR A 73 1.58 -6.14 -5.71
N GLY A 74 0.39 -6.60 -5.33
CA GLY A 74 0.22 -7.60 -4.28
C GLY A 74 -0.89 -8.61 -4.58
N ARG A 75 -1.10 -9.56 -3.66
CA ARG A 75 -2.17 -10.56 -3.80
C ARG A 75 -3.53 -9.92 -3.49
N PRO A 76 -4.56 -10.12 -4.33
CA PRO A 76 -5.88 -9.51 -4.16
C PRO A 76 -6.45 -9.64 -2.75
N ASN A 77 -6.39 -10.84 -2.17
CA ASN A 77 -6.94 -11.15 -0.85
C ASN A 77 -6.36 -10.27 0.28
N ASP A 78 -5.12 -9.80 0.15
CA ASP A 78 -4.47 -8.95 1.14
C ASP A 78 -4.55 -7.47 0.73
N SER A 79 -4.44 -7.19 -0.57
CA SER A 79 -4.34 -5.84 -1.10
C SER A 79 -5.66 -5.10 -1.22
N GLU A 80 -6.73 -5.79 -1.62
CA GLU A 80 -8.01 -5.13 -1.90
C GLU A 80 -8.63 -4.52 -0.63
N PRO A 81 -8.68 -5.23 0.52
CA PRO A 81 -9.18 -4.63 1.77
C PRO A 81 -8.40 -3.39 2.20
N PHE A 82 -7.07 -3.40 2.03
CA PHE A 82 -6.24 -2.23 2.34
C PHE A 82 -6.52 -1.06 1.40
N ILE A 83 -6.64 -1.32 0.09
CA ILE A 83 -6.91 -0.28 -0.91
C ILE A 83 -8.26 0.38 -0.62
N ASP A 84 -9.27 -0.40 -0.25
CA ASP A 84 -10.58 0.12 0.14
C ASP A 84 -10.52 0.95 1.42
N ALA A 85 -9.84 0.46 2.46
CA ALA A 85 -9.64 1.21 3.70
C ALA A 85 -8.86 2.54 3.48
N LEU A 86 -7.86 2.54 2.59
CA LEU A 86 -7.12 3.75 2.23
C LEU A 86 -8.03 4.73 1.48
N ALA A 87 -8.83 4.26 0.54
CA ALA A 87 -9.76 5.10 -0.20
C ALA A 87 -10.81 5.74 0.73
N GLU A 88 -11.33 4.97 1.69
CA GLU A 88 -12.23 5.47 2.73
C GLU A 88 -11.56 6.53 3.59
N ALA A 89 -10.35 6.26 4.10
CA ALA A 89 -9.60 7.19 4.95
C ALA A 89 -9.18 8.49 4.23
N LEU A 90 -9.07 8.49 2.90
CA LEU A 90 -8.79 9.69 2.09
C LEU A 90 -10.04 10.50 1.75
N SER A 91 -11.22 9.93 1.92
CA SER A 91 -12.50 10.58 1.63
C SER A 91 -13.17 11.17 2.88
N ALA A 92 -12.67 10.83 4.07
CA ALA A 92 -13.11 11.34 5.38
C ALA A 92 -12.47 12.69 5.72
#